data_AF-A0A2W2IQM3-F1
#
_entry.id   AF-A0A2W2IQM3-F1
#
_cell.length_a   1.000
_cell.length_b   1.000
_cell.length_c   1.000
_cell.angle_alpha   90.00
_cell.angle_beta   90.00
_cell.angle_gamma   90.00
#
_symmetry.space_group_name_H-M   'P 1'
#
loop_
_entity.id
_entity.type
_entity.pdbx_description
1 polymer ?
#
loop_
_entity_poly.entity_id
_entity_poly.type
_entity_poly.pdbx_seq_one_letter_code
_entity_poly.pdbx_strand_id
1 'polypeptide(L)'
;MEPDDARTALLEVERRGREVRAGSRWPITLLTVWGVVTVVVEPAFALLSERPWSLVFPMAVMLGFVAWVGVFAARQRVVARGFARRYLTVVAVWAVLHTGYIALITGMGVRDPAIVVAAGLVVALPLFAGAYAEGRRL
;
A
#
# COMPACT_ATOMS: atom_id res chain seq x y z
N MET A 1 -3.22 -3.07 48.08
CA MET A 1 -3.43 -2.41 46.78
C MET A 1 -4.70 -1.62 46.92
N GLU A 2 -4.60 -0.30 47.02
CA GLU A 2 -5.79 0.54 47.15
C GLU A 2 -6.65 0.45 45.88
N PRO A 3 -7.98 0.55 45.98
CA PRO A 3 -8.87 0.55 44.81
C PRO A 3 -8.49 1.59 43.76
N ASP A 4 -7.91 2.73 44.19
CA ASP A 4 -7.44 3.80 43.31
C ASP A 4 -6.15 3.47 42.56
N ASP A 5 -5.24 2.66 43.14
CA ASP A 5 -4.05 2.17 42.43
C ASP A 5 -4.44 1.23 41.28
N ALA A 6 -5.42 0.35 41.52
CA ALA A 6 -5.90 -0.58 40.49
C ALA A 6 -6.58 0.16 39.32
N ARG A 7 -7.37 1.21 39.63
CA ARG A 7 -8.02 2.05 38.61
C ARG A 7 -7.01 2.85 37.80
N THR A 8 -5.99 3.41 38.46
CA THR A 8 -4.94 4.20 37.80
C THR A 8 -4.07 3.31 36.89
N ALA A 9 -3.72 2.10 37.35
CA ALA A 9 -3.01 1.13 36.54
C ALA A 9 -3.79 0.71 35.29
N LEU A 10 -5.11 0.50 35.39
CA LEU A 10 -5.98 0.16 34.26
C LEU A 10 -6.05 1.29 33.23
N LEU A 11 -6.19 2.55 33.68
CA LEU A 11 -6.22 3.71 32.79
C LEU A 11 -4.89 3.89 32.04
N GLU A 12 -3.77 3.61 32.70
CA GLU A 12 -2.46 3.68 32.07
C GLU A 12 -2.24 2.55 31.05
N VAL A 13 -2.70 1.34 31.33
CA VAL A 13 -2.70 0.23 30.35
C VAL A 13 -3.59 0.55 29.16
N GLU A 14 -4.77 1.15 29.37
CA GLU A 14 -5.64 1.59 28.27
C GLU A 14 -5.00 2.69 27.43
N ARG A 15 -4.37 3.69 28.07
CA ARG A 15 -3.68 4.78 27.38
C ARG A 15 -2.54 4.24 26.53
N ARG A 16 -1.67 3.40 27.10
CA ARG A 16 -0.59 2.73 26.37
C ARG A 16 -1.13 1.82 25.26
N GLY A 17 -2.23 1.12 25.50
CA GLY A 17 -2.91 0.31 24.49
C GLY A 17 -3.48 1.13 23.33
N ARG A 18 -4.02 2.32 23.59
CA ARG A 18 -4.46 3.27 22.55
C ARG A 18 -3.29 3.82 21.76
N GLU A 19 -2.20 4.19 22.42
CA GLU A 19 -0.97 4.70 21.78
C GLU A 19 -0.31 3.63 20.89
N VAL A 20 -0.24 2.38 21.35
CA VAL A 20 0.28 1.25 20.55
C VAL A 20 -0.63 0.92 19.37
N ARG A 21 -1.96 0.96 19.55
CA ARG A 21 -2.92 0.78 18.44
C ARG A 21 -2.87 1.90 17.42
N ALA A 22 -2.71 3.16 17.85
CA ALA A 22 -2.52 4.28 16.95
C ALA A 22 -1.18 4.17 16.18
N GLY A 23 -0.11 3.81 16.90
CA GLY A 23 1.22 3.61 16.34
C GLY A 23 1.36 2.39 15.43
N SER A 24 0.38 1.48 15.38
CA SER A 24 0.39 0.28 14.52
C SER A 24 -0.50 0.40 13.27
N ARG A 25 -1.20 1.54 13.09
CA ARG A 25 -2.03 1.81 11.90
C ARG A 25 -1.26 2.27 10.67
N TRP A 26 0.02 2.63 10.81
CA TRP A 26 0.84 3.11 9.70
C TRP A 26 0.86 2.18 8.47
N PRO A 27 0.80 0.84 8.58
CA PRO A 27 0.82 0.00 7.39
C PRO A 27 -0.50 0.06 6.60
N ILE A 28 -1.62 0.31 7.28
CA ILE A 28 -2.93 0.52 6.64
C ILE A 28 -2.86 1.79 5.80
N THR A 29 -2.41 2.91 6.40
CA THR A 29 -2.25 4.18 5.70
C THR A 29 -1.31 4.02 4.51
N LEU A 30 -0.18 3.33 4.71
CA LEU A 30 0.81 3.13 3.66
C LEU A 30 0.26 2.38 2.46
N LEU A 31 -0.39 1.23 2.69
CA LEU A 31 -0.98 0.41 1.62
C LEU A 31 -2.15 1.12 0.94
N THR A 32 -2.94 1.90 1.70
CA THR A 32 -4.05 2.70 1.16
C THR A 32 -3.54 3.81 0.24
N VAL A 33 -2.54 4.59 0.69
CA VAL A 33 -1.94 5.65 -0.12
C VAL A 33 -1.31 5.06 -1.37
N TRP A 34 -0.58 3.94 -1.26
CA TRP A 34 -0.06 3.25 -2.44
C TRP A 34 -1.17 2.85 -3.41
N GLY A 35 -2.23 2.21 -2.91
CA GLY A 35 -3.38 1.82 -3.74
C GLY A 35 -3.97 3.00 -4.49
N VAL A 36 -4.19 4.13 -3.82
CA VAL A 36 -4.69 5.36 -4.43
C VAL A 36 -3.74 5.88 -5.51
N VAL A 37 -2.42 5.93 -5.22
CA VAL A 37 -1.42 6.36 -6.20
C VAL A 37 -1.44 5.45 -7.43
N THR A 38 -1.53 4.14 -7.26
CA THR A 38 -1.65 3.19 -8.39
C THR A 38 -2.90 3.44 -9.22
N VAL A 39 -4.08 3.61 -8.59
CA VAL A 39 -5.34 3.88 -9.33
C VAL A 39 -5.27 5.17 -10.13
N VAL A 40 -4.55 6.18 -9.67
CA VAL A 40 -4.42 7.46 -10.38
C VAL A 40 -3.34 7.39 -11.46
N VAL A 41 -2.13 6.93 -11.10
CA VAL A 41 -0.94 7.00 -11.96
C VAL A 41 -1.06 6.05 -13.14
N GLU A 42 -1.47 4.79 -12.93
CA GLU A 42 -1.53 3.79 -14.01
C GLU A 42 -2.38 4.26 -15.20
N PRO A 43 -3.70 4.55 -15.04
CA PRO A 43 -4.53 4.98 -16.15
C PRO A 43 -4.15 6.36 -16.66
N ALA A 44 -3.74 7.29 -15.80
CA ALA A 44 -3.31 8.61 -16.25
C ALA A 44 -2.15 8.49 -17.26
N PHE A 45 -1.15 7.67 -16.96
CA PHE A 45 -0.03 7.48 -17.88
C PHE A 45 -0.41 6.70 -19.13
N ALA A 46 -1.18 5.61 -18.99
CA ALA A 46 -1.60 4.83 -20.14
C ALA A 46 -2.46 5.63 -21.14
N LEU A 47 -3.28 6.56 -20.65
CA LEU A 47 -4.17 7.37 -21.49
C LEU A 47 -3.52 8.65 -22.02
N LEU A 48 -2.71 9.32 -21.21
CA LEU A 48 -2.08 10.59 -21.60
C LEU A 48 -0.84 10.40 -22.46
N SER A 49 -0.31 9.17 -22.53
CA SER A 49 0.96 8.95 -23.19
C SER A 49 0.82 8.25 -24.52
N GLU A 50 1.18 8.96 -25.60
CA GLU A 50 1.17 8.39 -26.94
C GLU A 50 2.36 7.48 -27.22
N ARG A 51 3.50 7.68 -26.51
CA ARG A 51 4.78 7.02 -26.80
C ARG A 51 5.18 5.98 -25.75
N PRO A 52 5.84 4.88 -26.13
CA PRO A 52 6.26 3.81 -25.20
C PRO A 52 7.28 4.27 -24.14
N TRP A 53 8.07 5.31 -24.40
CA TRP A 53 9.01 5.91 -23.43
C TRP A 53 8.34 6.55 -22.22
N SER A 54 7.03 6.82 -22.31
CA SER A 54 6.26 7.41 -21.22
C SER A 54 6.15 6.55 -19.97
N LEU A 55 6.45 5.25 -20.08
CA LEU A 55 6.33 4.29 -18.97
C LEU A 55 7.56 4.27 -18.06
N VAL A 56 8.66 4.90 -18.48
CA VAL A 56 9.82 5.13 -17.63
C VAL A 56 9.43 5.98 -16.42
N PHE A 57 8.51 6.93 -16.60
CA PHE A 57 8.07 7.80 -15.51
C PHE A 57 7.19 7.08 -14.47
N PRO A 58 6.12 6.35 -14.82
CA PRO A 58 5.38 5.46 -13.91
C PRO A 58 6.30 4.51 -13.15
N MET A 59 7.24 3.88 -13.87
CA MET A 59 8.17 2.93 -13.27
C MET A 59 9.10 3.65 -12.27
N ALA A 60 9.60 4.84 -12.61
CA ALA A 60 10.40 5.66 -11.70
C ALA A 60 9.59 6.14 -10.47
N VAL A 61 8.34 6.55 -10.66
CA VAL A 61 7.44 6.95 -9.56
C VAL A 61 7.18 5.75 -8.65
N MET A 62 6.88 4.58 -9.21
CA MET A 62 6.64 3.35 -8.44
C MET A 62 7.90 2.87 -7.71
N LEU A 63 9.06 2.88 -8.36
CA LEU A 63 10.34 2.54 -7.72
C LEU A 63 10.67 3.53 -6.59
N GLY A 64 10.45 4.83 -6.82
CA GLY A 64 10.58 5.86 -5.80
C GLY A 64 9.64 5.63 -4.63
N PHE A 65 8.41 5.21 -4.90
CA PHE A 65 7.43 4.87 -3.88
C PHE A 65 7.86 3.65 -3.06
N VAL A 66 8.33 2.58 -3.71
CA VAL A 66 8.86 1.37 -3.04
C VAL A 66 10.05 1.72 -2.15
N ALA A 67 10.98 2.55 -2.63
CA ALA A 67 12.13 3.01 -1.87
C ALA A 67 11.70 3.87 -0.65
N TRP A 68 10.78 4.81 -0.88
CA TRP A 68 10.19 5.62 0.19
C TRP A 68 9.50 4.77 1.24
N VAL A 69 8.73 3.76 0.85
CA VAL A 69 8.09 2.81 1.76
C VAL A 69 9.13 2.04 2.57
N GLY A 70 10.21 1.58 1.94
CA GLY A 70 11.31 0.90 2.64
C GLY A 70 11.95 1.78 3.72
N VAL A 71 12.25 3.04 3.38
CA VAL A 71 12.79 4.02 4.32
C VAL A 71 11.78 4.36 5.42
N PHE A 72 10.51 4.54 5.06
CA PHE A 72 9.44 4.85 6.01
C PHE A 72 9.26 3.71 7.00
N ALA A 73 9.19 2.47 6.53
CA ALA A 73 9.07 1.28 7.37
C ALA A 73 10.27 1.11 8.30
N ALA A 74 11.50 1.36 7.82
CA ALA A 74 12.72 1.32 8.64
C ALA A 74 12.72 2.37 9.78
N ARG A 75 11.98 3.48 9.62
CA ARG A 75 11.85 4.53 10.65
C ARG A 75 10.76 4.23 11.69
N GLN A 76 9.91 3.23 11.47
CA GLN A 76 8.84 2.90 12.42
C GLN A 76 9.37 2.05 13.57
N ARG A 77 9.18 2.53 14.81
CA ARG A 77 9.63 1.84 16.04
C ARG A 77 8.85 0.57 16.36
N VAL A 78 7.65 0.42 15.79
CA VAL A 78 6.74 -0.71 16.05
C VAL A 78 6.32 -1.32 14.72
N VAL A 79 6.80 -2.54 14.49
CA VAL A 79 6.43 -3.36 13.32
C VAL A 79 5.57 -4.51 13.80
N ALA A 80 4.34 -4.62 13.31
CA ALA A 80 3.46 -5.73 13.65
C ALA A 80 4.12 -7.06 13.28
N ARG A 81 4.02 -8.06 14.17
CA ARG A 81 4.63 -9.38 13.94
C ARG A 81 4.15 -9.96 12.61
N GLY A 82 5.09 -10.38 11.77
CA GLY A 82 4.78 -10.92 10.44
C GLY A 82 4.28 -9.90 9.41
N PHE A 83 4.34 -8.60 9.70
CA PHE A 83 4.02 -7.55 8.71
C PHE A 83 4.94 -7.67 7.48
N ALA A 84 6.24 -7.84 7.68
CA ALA A 84 7.21 -7.94 6.58
C ALA A 84 6.84 -9.04 5.57
N ARG A 85 6.47 -10.25 6.03
CA ARG A 85 6.05 -11.35 5.15
C ARG A 85 4.77 -11.01 4.38
N ARG A 86 3.78 -10.41 5.05
CA ARG A 86 2.51 -9.98 4.43
C ARG A 86 2.73 -8.88 3.41
N TYR A 87 3.51 -7.86 3.77
CA TYR A 87 3.93 -6.77 2.90
C TYR A 87 4.63 -7.31 1.66
N LEU A 88 5.65 -8.17 1.81
CA LEU A 88 6.33 -8.78 0.67
C LEU A 88 5.39 -9.58 -0.23
N THR A 89 4.39 -10.27 0.35
CA THR A 89 3.37 -10.99 -0.43
C THR A 89 2.53 -10.02 -1.25
N VAL A 90 2.04 -8.95 -0.63
CA VAL A 90 1.25 -7.89 -1.29
C VAL A 90 2.06 -7.22 -2.40
N VAL A 91 3.31 -6.87 -2.14
CA VAL A 91 4.23 -6.26 -3.11
C VAL A 91 4.50 -7.21 -4.27
N ALA A 92 4.73 -8.50 -4.01
CA ALA A 92 4.97 -9.48 -5.07
C ALA A 92 3.75 -9.63 -5.99
N VAL A 93 2.54 -9.75 -5.42
CA VAL A 93 1.30 -9.83 -6.21
C VAL A 93 1.08 -8.55 -7.01
N TRP A 94 1.24 -7.39 -6.36
CA TRP A 94 1.15 -6.09 -7.03
C TRP A 94 2.13 -5.97 -8.20
N ALA A 95 3.39 -6.36 -8.00
CA ALA A 95 4.44 -6.26 -9.02
C ALA A 95 4.15 -7.14 -10.25
N VAL A 96 3.62 -8.34 -10.03
CA VAL A 96 3.18 -9.24 -11.11
C VAL A 96 2.04 -8.61 -11.90
N LEU A 97 1.01 -8.09 -11.22
CA LEU A 97 -0.12 -7.44 -11.88
C LEU A 97 0.31 -6.17 -12.63
N HIS A 98 1.16 -5.35 -12.03
CA HIS A 98 1.70 -4.14 -12.65
C HIS A 98 2.49 -4.46 -13.92
N THR A 99 3.31 -5.52 -13.90
CA THR A 99 4.04 -5.97 -15.09
C THR A 99 3.09 -6.45 -16.18
N GLY A 100 2.04 -7.20 -15.81
CA GLY A 100 0.98 -7.61 -16.73
C GLY A 100 0.22 -6.43 -17.33
N TYR A 101 -0.07 -5.41 -16.53
CA TYR A 101 -0.67 -4.17 -16.98
C TYR A 101 0.21 -3.45 -18.00
N ILE A 102 1.50 -3.27 -17.70
CA ILE A 102 2.46 -2.69 -18.66
C ILE A 102 2.47 -3.49 -19.96
N ALA A 103 2.53 -4.82 -19.89
CA ALA A 103 2.53 -5.68 -21.08
C ALA A 103 1.23 -5.57 -21.89
N LEU A 104 0.07 -5.43 -21.24
CA LEU A 104 -1.22 -5.22 -21.89
C LEU A 104 -1.24 -3.89 -22.67
N ILE A 105 -0.77 -2.81 -22.05
CA ILE A 105 -0.78 -1.48 -22.67
C ILE A 105 0.27 -1.36 -23.79
N THR A 106 1.47 -1.89 -23.57
CA THR A 106 2.60 -1.73 -24.51
C THR A 106 2.69 -2.82 -25.55
N GLY A 107 2.65 -4.07 -25.11
CA GLY A 107 2.86 -5.23 -25.96
C GLY A 107 1.66 -5.53 -26.83
N MET A 108 0.46 -5.35 -26.28
CA MET A 108 -0.80 -5.58 -27.02
C MET A 108 -1.43 -4.30 -27.57
N GLY A 109 -0.91 -3.12 -27.20
CA GLY A 109 -1.40 -1.83 -27.71
C GLY A 109 -2.81 -1.47 -27.26
N VAL A 110 -3.29 -2.04 -26.14
CA VAL A 110 -4.63 -1.76 -25.62
C VAL A 110 -4.72 -0.32 -25.15
N ARG A 111 -5.68 0.42 -25.72
CA ARG A 111 -5.90 1.86 -25.46
C ARG A 111 -7.32 2.18 -25.01
N ASP A 112 -8.22 1.20 -24.97
CA ASP A 112 -9.60 1.39 -24.54
C ASP A 112 -9.61 1.91 -23.08
N PRO A 113 -10.14 3.13 -22.82
CA PRO A 113 -10.13 3.71 -21.49
C PRO A 113 -10.80 2.85 -20.42
N ALA A 114 -11.86 2.13 -20.76
CA ALA A 114 -12.55 1.27 -19.81
C ALA A 114 -11.66 0.10 -19.38
N ILE A 115 -10.97 -0.54 -20.34
CA ILE A 115 -10.04 -1.64 -20.06
C ILE A 115 -8.83 -1.14 -19.27
N VAL A 116 -8.27 0.00 -19.66
CA VAL A 116 -7.13 0.64 -18.99
C VAL A 116 -7.44 0.95 -17.53
N VAL A 117 -8.59 1.57 -17.26
CA VAL A 117 -9.02 1.89 -15.89
C VAL A 117 -9.33 0.62 -15.10
N ALA A 118 -10.07 -0.33 -15.68
CA ALA A 118 -10.39 -1.59 -15.01
C ALA A 118 -9.12 -2.37 -14.64
N ALA A 119 -8.14 -2.45 -15.54
CA ALA A 119 -6.89 -3.12 -15.28
C ALA A 119 -6.06 -2.38 -14.21
N GLY A 120 -6.03 -1.04 -14.21
CA GLY A 120 -5.39 -0.25 -13.16
C GLY A 120 -6.01 -0.48 -11.77
N LEU A 121 -7.35 -0.58 -11.70
CA LEU A 121 -8.06 -0.95 -10.47
C LEU A 121 -7.66 -2.37 -10.01
N VAL A 122 -7.56 -3.33 -10.92
CA VAL A 122 -7.12 -4.70 -10.61
C VAL A 122 -5.69 -4.71 -10.05
N VAL A 123 -4.77 -3.92 -10.61
CA VAL A 123 -3.40 -3.78 -10.08
C VAL A 123 -3.41 -3.24 -8.66
N ALA A 124 -4.32 -2.32 -8.33
CA ALA A 124 -4.41 -1.72 -6.99
C ALA A 124 -5.09 -2.62 -5.93
N LEU A 125 -5.90 -3.61 -6.33
CA LEU A 125 -6.62 -4.51 -5.42
C LEU A 125 -5.76 -5.14 -4.31
N PRO A 126 -4.60 -5.76 -4.59
CA PRO A 126 -3.78 -6.37 -3.53
C PRO A 126 -3.34 -5.36 -2.45
N LEU A 127 -3.17 -4.08 -2.80
CA LEU A 127 -2.79 -3.03 -1.84
C LEU A 127 -3.93 -2.74 -0.88
N PHE A 128 -5.15 -2.54 -1.40
CA PHE A 128 -6.34 -2.33 -0.56
C PHE A 128 -6.72 -3.58 0.24
N ALA A 129 -6.59 -4.77 -0.35
CA ALA A 129 -6.80 -6.03 0.35
C ALA A 129 -5.79 -6.21 1.49
N GLY A 130 -4.53 -5.85 1.27
CA GLY A 130 -3.50 -5.82 2.30
C GLY A 130 -3.83 -4.83 3.42
N ALA A 131 -4.27 -3.61 3.08
CA ALA A 131 -4.69 -2.60 4.05
C ALA A 131 -5.86 -3.07 4.91
N TYR A 132 -6.88 -3.68 4.29
CA TYR A 132 -8.03 -4.25 4.98
C TYR A 132 -7.64 -5.41 5.90
N ALA A 133 -6.80 -6.33 5.41
CA ALA A 133 -6.32 -7.45 6.20
C ALA A 133 -5.48 -7.01 7.40
N GLU A 134 -4.74 -5.90 7.30
CA GLU A 134 -4.05 -5.30 8.44
C GLU A 134 -5.02 -4.63 9.40
N GLY A 135 -6.02 -3.90 8.88
CA GLY A 135 -7.06 -3.25 9.70
C GLY A 135 -7.87 -4.21 10.54
N ARG A 136 -8.11 -5.44 10.06
CA ARG A 136 -8.81 -6.50 10.81
C ARG A 136 -7.97 -7.12 11.94
N ARG A 137 -6.68 -6.83 12.01
CA ARG A 137 -5.73 -7.44 12.96
C ARG A 137 -5.30 -6.49 14.09
N LEU A 138 -5.70 -5.23 14.02
CA LEU A 138 -5.49 -4.20 15.05
C LEU A 138 -6.71 -4.07 15.97
#